data_AF-A0A843C286-F1
#
_entry.id   AF-A0A843C286-F1
#
_cell.length_a   1.000
_cell.length_b   1.000
_cell.length_c   1.000
_cell.angle_alpha   90.00
_cell.angle_beta   90.00
_cell.angle_gamma   90.00
#
_symmetry.space_group_name_H-M   'P 1'
#
loop_
_entity.id
_entity.type
_entity.pdbx_description
1 polymer ?
#
loop_
_entity_poly.entity_id
_entity_poly.type
_entity_poly.pdbx_seq_one_letter_code
_entity_poly.pdbx_strand_id
1 'polypeptide(L)'
;MSDNVDYYIHLGIAVRIPMAFEKFCEKSYTLEEQVPEGLEKISDDSRVKTIFHIYNEEKEKVATFNPNGEFLCIKDSFKSIFDRIVEDLDYAAYKAKQAQDDIDKKLAERFDEEINLNE
;
A
#
# COMPACT_ATOMS: atom_id res chain seq x y z
N MET A 1 21.84 0.19 4.49
CA MET A 1 20.94 -0.75 3.76
C MET A 1 19.58 -0.63 4.43
N SER A 2 18.69 0.24 3.95
CA SER A 2 17.39 0.48 4.60
C SER A 2 16.20 0.54 3.66
N ASP A 3 16.36 0.29 2.35
CA ASP A 3 15.27 0.51 1.39
C ASP A 3 14.28 -0.68 1.30
N ASN A 4 14.53 -1.76 2.05
CA ASN A 4 13.76 -3.01 1.96
C ASN A 4 12.79 -3.23 3.15
N VAL A 5 12.84 -2.39 4.19
CA VAL A 5 12.10 -2.64 5.44
C VAL A 5 10.59 -2.44 5.22
N ASP A 6 10.20 -1.49 4.38
CA ASP A 6 8.78 -1.14 4.19
C ASP A 6 8.16 -1.73 2.90
N TYR A 7 8.91 -2.56 2.14
CA TYR A 7 8.43 -3.13 0.88
C TYR A 7 7.10 -3.87 1.04
N TYR A 8 6.99 -4.74 2.05
CA TYR A 8 5.76 -5.51 2.29
C TYR A 8 4.59 -4.65 2.76
N ILE A 9 4.90 -3.55 3.46
CA ILE A 9 3.90 -2.56 3.86
C ILE A 9 3.36 -1.86 2.61
N HIS A 10 4.24 -1.32 1.76
CA HIS A 10 3.85 -0.64 0.52
C HIS A 10 3.13 -1.58 -0.46
N LEU A 11 3.57 -2.83 -0.56
CA LEU A 11 2.89 -3.85 -1.36
C LEU A 11 1.50 -4.17 -0.79
N GLY A 12 1.38 -4.29 0.53
CA GLY A 12 0.11 -4.48 1.22
C GLY A 12 -0.87 -3.34 0.93
N ILE A 13 -0.40 -2.10 1.00
CA ILE A 13 -1.18 -0.91 0.63
C ILE A 13 -1.57 -0.95 -0.84
N ALA A 14 -0.63 -1.18 -1.75
CA ALA A 14 -0.86 -1.18 -3.21
C ALA A 14 -1.93 -2.19 -3.62
N VAL A 15 -1.90 -3.40 -3.06
CA VAL A 15 -2.91 -4.43 -3.31
C VAL A 15 -4.27 -4.03 -2.69
N ARG A 16 -4.25 -3.29 -1.59
CA ARG A 16 -5.47 -2.94 -0.85
C ARG A 16 -6.24 -1.78 -1.46
N ILE A 17 -5.59 -0.82 -2.12
CA ILE A 17 -6.24 0.34 -2.75
C ILE A 17 -7.39 -0.05 -3.68
N PRO A 18 -7.24 -0.94 -4.69
CA PRO A 18 -8.35 -1.30 -5.57
C PRO A 18 -9.49 -2.00 -4.80
N MET A 19 -9.17 -2.82 -3.80
CA MET A 19 -10.19 -3.49 -2.97
C MET A 19 -10.97 -2.47 -2.11
N ALA A 20 -10.29 -1.49 -1.55
CA ALA A 20 -10.91 -0.43 -0.76
C ALA A 20 -11.78 0.47 -1.66
N PHE A 21 -11.33 0.76 -2.87
CA PHE A 21 -12.13 1.44 -3.89
C PHE A 21 -13.43 0.67 -4.16
N GLU A 22 -13.37 -0.62 -4.49
CA GLU A 22 -14.57 -1.44 -4.74
C GLU A 22 -15.50 -1.53 -3.54
N LYS A 23 -14.94 -1.51 -2.33
CA LYS A 23 -15.70 -1.63 -1.07
C LYS A 23 -16.43 -0.33 -0.69
N PHE A 24 -15.82 0.83 -0.94
CA PHE A 24 -16.28 2.11 -0.39
C PHE A 24 -16.78 3.10 -1.45
N CYS A 25 -16.37 2.97 -2.71
CA CYS A 25 -16.79 3.86 -3.78
C CYS A 25 -18.03 3.31 -4.49
N GLU A 26 -18.98 4.20 -4.75
CA GLU A 26 -20.16 3.89 -5.55
C GLU A 26 -19.83 3.86 -7.06
N LYS A 27 -20.78 3.39 -7.88
CA LYS A 27 -20.62 3.30 -9.36
C LYS A 27 -20.37 4.64 -10.05
N SER A 28 -20.55 5.76 -9.36
CA SER A 28 -20.28 7.12 -9.86
C SER A 28 -18.79 7.50 -9.83
N TYR A 29 -17.92 6.62 -9.33
CA TYR A 29 -16.48 6.84 -9.30
C TYR A 29 -15.75 5.83 -10.18
N THR A 30 -14.58 6.23 -10.67
CA THR A 30 -13.67 5.35 -11.42
C THR A 30 -12.27 5.41 -10.83
N LEU A 31 -11.58 4.28 -10.83
CA LEU A 31 -10.19 4.15 -10.42
C LEU A 31 -9.31 4.05 -11.68
N GLU A 32 -8.27 4.87 -11.76
CA GLU A 32 -7.22 4.76 -12.78
C GLU A 32 -5.88 4.46 -12.13
N GLU A 33 -5.12 3.58 -12.76
CA GLU A 33 -3.77 3.17 -12.34
C GLU A 33 -2.73 3.79 -13.26
N GLN A 34 -1.75 4.49 -12.67
CA GLN A 34 -0.67 5.12 -13.41
C GLN A 34 0.68 4.69 -12.82
N VAL A 35 1.51 4.03 -13.63
CA VAL A 35 2.91 3.76 -13.28
C VAL A 35 3.76 4.94 -13.78
N PRO A 36 4.40 5.72 -12.90
CA PRO A 36 5.19 6.87 -13.33
C PRO A 36 6.44 6.43 -14.10
N GLU A 37 6.68 7.04 -15.27
CA GLU A 37 7.89 6.80 -16.05
C GLU A 37 9.12 7.35 -15.32
N GLY A 38 10.24 6.61 -15.36
CA GLY A 38 11.52 7.04 -14.78
C GLY A 38 11.78 6.64 -13.32
N LEU A 39 10.85 5.93 -12.66
CA LEU A 39 11.05 5.39 -11.30
C LEU A 39 11.74 4.01 -11.28
N GLU A 40 12.63 3.73 -12.22
CA GLU A 40 13.31 2.43 -12.36
C GLU A 40 14.14 2.03 -11.13
N LYS A 41 14.43 2.96 -10.21
CA LYS A 41 15.39 2.75 -9.11
C LYS A 41 14.79 2.44 -7.72
N ILE A 42 13.47 2.50 -7.51
CA ILE A 42 12.87 2.46 -6.14
C ILE A 42 12.40 1.05 -5.72
N SER A 43 11.97 0.21 -6.65
CA SER A 43 11.54 -1.19 -6.41
C SER A 43 11.46 -1.92 -7.76
N ASP A 44 11.56 -3.24 -7.83
CA ASP A 44 11.28 -3.96 -9.08
C ASP A 44 9.78 -4.28 -9.26
N ASP A 45 8.97 -4.13 -8.20
CA ASP A 45 7.53 -4.39 -8.25
C ASP A 45 6.78 -3.16 -8.79
N SER A 46 6.15 -3.32 -9.95
CA SER A 46 5.37 -2.26 -10.59
C SER A 46 4.18 -1.81 -9.74
N ARG A 47 3.58 -2.70 -8.94
CA ARG A 47 2.40 -2.40 -8.11
C ARG A 47 2.72 -1.38 -7.04
N VAL A 48 3.90 -1.53 -6.44
CA VAL A 48 4.40 -0.62 -5.40
C VAL A 48 4.61 0.78 -5.99
N LYS A 49 4.98 0.89 -7.27
CA LYS A 49 5.13 2.18 -7.98
C LYS A 49 3.83 2.77 -8.52
N THR A 50 2.77 1.96 -8.63
CA THR A 50 1.49 2.41 -9.18
C THR A 50 0.90 3.50 -8.31
N ILE A 51 0.64 4.66 -8.92
CA ILE A 51 -0.17 5.72 -8.34
C ILE A 51 -1.61 5.48 -8.77
N PHE A 52 -2.53 5.54 -7.82
CA PHE A 52 -3.94 5.34 -8.05
C PHE A 52 -4.68 6.67 -7.98
N HIS A 53 -5.47 6.97 -8.99
CA HIS A 53 -6.29 8.17 -9.07
C HIS A 53 -7.77 7.80 -9.08
N ILE A 54 -8.57 8.47 -8.25
CA ILE A 54 -10.02 8.33 -8.27
C ILE A 54 -10.62 9.54 -8.96
N TYR A 55 -11.58 9.30 -9.84
CA TYR A 55 -12.34 10.32 -10.55
C TYR A 55 -13.84 10.17 -10.27
N ASN A 56 -14.57 11.29 -10.30
CA ASN A 56 -16.04 11.30 -10.25
C ASN A 56 -16.67 11.14 -11.65
N GLU A 57 -18.00 11.17 -11.71
CA GLU A 57 -18.76 11.03 -12.96
C GLU A 57 -18.47 12.13 -14.00
N GLU A 58 -18.06 13.31 -13.53
CA GLU A 58 -17.66 14.46 -14.36
C GLU A 58 -16.20 14.33 -14.86
N LYS A 59 -15.53 13.23 -14.54
CA LYS A 59 -14.10 12.97 -14.81
C LYS A 59 -13.16 13.96 -14.11
N GLU A 60 -13.60 14.55 -13.00
CA GLU A 60 -12.74 15.32 -12.13
C GLU A 60 -11.98 14.40 -11.18
N LYS A 61 -10.68 14.62 -11.01
CA LYS A 61 -9.86 13.88 -10.04
C LYS A 61 -10.24 14.30 -8.61
N VAL A 62 -10.64 13.34 -7.80
CA VAL A 62 -11.11 13.58 -6.41
C VAL A 62 -10.11 13.11 -5.35
N ALA A 63 -9.27 12.12 -5.67
CA ALA A 63 -8.24 11.63 -4.76
C ALA A 63 -7.05 11.00 -5.50
N THR A 64 -5.93 10.92 -4.81
CA THR A 64 -4.72 10.21 -5.25
C THR A 64 -4.16 9.38 -4.10
N PHE A 65 -3.79 8.13 -4.39
CA PHE A 65 -3.14 7.24 -3.45
C PHE A 65 -1.81 6.78 -4.03
N ASN A 66 -0.71 7.12 -3.35
CA ASN A 66 0.62 6.62 -3.65
C ASN A 66 1.04 5.61 -2.57
N PRO A 67 1.18 4.31 -2.89
CA PRO A 67 1.56 3.29 -1.91
C PRO A 67 2.90 3.57 -1.19
N ASN A 68 3.83 4.29 -1.84
CA ASN A 68 5.14 4.67 -1.30
C ASN A 68 5.18 6.07 -0.70
N GLY A 69 4.05 6.77 -0.66
CA GLY A 69 4.03 8.18 -0.33
C GLY A 69 2.75 8.58 0.34
N GLU A 70 2.31 9.79 0.03
CA GLU A 70 1.14 10.37 0.68
C GLU A 70 -0.16 10.06 -0.08
N PHE A 71 -1.24 10.00 0.69
CA PHE A 71 -2.60 9.99 0.16
C PHE A 71 -3.13 11.41 0.15
N LEU A 72 -3.68 11.83 -0.99
CA LEU A 72 -4.18 13.19 -1.20
C LEU A 72 -5.68 13.16 -1.51
N CYS A 73 -6.47 13.83 -0.69
CA CYS A 73 -7.86 14.15 -0.99
C CYS A 73 -7.92 15.53 -1.68
N ILE A 74 -8.45 15.57 -2.90
CA ILE A 74 -8.47 16.79 -3.75
C ILE A 74 -9.82 17.52 -3.62
N LYS A 75 -10.91 16.79 -3.44
CA LYS A 75 -12.28 17.34 -3.37
C LYS A 75 -12.92 16.99 -2.04
N ASP A 76 -13.42 18.01 -1.33
CA ASP A 76 -14.05 17.84 -0.02
C ASP A 76 -15.28 16.92 -0.05
N SER A 77 -16.01 16.89 -1.17
CA SER A 77 -17.15 15.99 -1.38
C SER A 77 -16.77 14.51 -1.26
N PHE A 78 -15.50 14.17 -1.49
CA PHE A 78 -14.98 12.81 -1.38
C PHE A 78 -14.34 12.51 -0.02
N LYS A 79 -14.17 13.51 0.85
CA LYS A 79 -13.40 13.39 2.10
C LYS A 79 -13.87 12.26 3.00
N SER A 80 -15.18 12.09 3.16
CA SER A 80 -15.73 11.01 4.00
C SER A 80 -15.45 9.61 3.45
N ILE A 81 -15.38 9.43 2.14
CA ILE A 81 -15.04 8.15 1.51
C ILE A 81 -13.53 7.94 1.59
N PHE A 82 -12.77 9.01 1.30
CA PHE A 82 -11.31 9.03 1.43
C PHE A 82 -10.85 8.58 2.81
N ASP A 83 -11.41 9.14 3.89
CA ASP A 83 -11.01 8.78 5.26
C ASP A 83 -11.24 7.31 5.58
N ARG A 84 -12.33 6.71 5.07
CA ARG A 84 -12.63 5.28 5.24
C ARG A 84 -11.67 4.40 4.44
N ILE A 85 -11.27 4.84 3.25
CA ILE A 85 -10.23 4.16 2.47
C ILE A 85 -8.92 4.21 3.24
N VAL A 86 -8.49 5.39 3.70
CA VAL A 86 -7.23 5.55 4.45
C VAL A 86 -7.21 4.67 5.70
N GLU A 87 -8.27 4.63 6.49
CA GLU A 87 -8.36 3.76 7.68
C GLU A 87 -8.18 2.27 7.32
N ASP A 88 -8.77 1.81 6.21
CA ASP A 88 -8.64 0.43 5.74
C ASP A 88 -7.23 0.13 5.20
N LEU A 89 -6.56 1.12 4.59
CA LEU A 89 -5.16 1.05 4.17
C LEU A 89 -4.19 1.02 5.35
N ASP A 90 -4.39 1.87 6.35
CA ASP A 90 -3.59 1.92 7.57
C ASP A 90 -3.67 0.59 8.34
N TYR A 91 -4.87 0.00 8.40
CA TYR A 91 -5.05 -1.33 8.98
C TYR A 91 -4.30 -2.41 8.18
N ALA A 92 -4.33 -2.36 6.85
CA ALA A 92 -3.59 -3.29 6.00
C ALA A 92 -2.06 -3.13 6.18
N ALA A 93 -1.57 -1.89 6.25
CA ALA A 93 -0.17 -1.56 6.51
C ALA A 93 0.29 -2.12 7.86
N TYR A 94 -0.51 -1.91 8.92
CA TYR A 94 -0.25 -2.47 10.24
C TYR A 94 -0.16 -4.01 10.22
N LYS A 95 -1.09 -4.68 9.53
CA LYS A 95 -1.07 -6.15 9.40
C LYS A 95 0.11 -6.66 8.61
N ALA A 96 0.51 -5.97 7.53
CA ALA A 96 1.69 -6.32 6.76
C ALA A 96 2.96 -6.22 7.61
N LYS A 97 3.10 -5.16 8.39
CA LYS A 97 4.21 -4.97 9.32
C LYS A 97 4.28 -6.08 10.37
N GLN A 98 3.16 -6.40 11.01
CA GLN A 98 3.11 -7.51 11.99
C GLN A 98 3.54 -8.84 11.37
N ALA A 99 3.08 -9.14 10.15
CA ALA A 99 3.45 -10.38 9.48
C ALA A 99 4.96 -10.44 9.16
N GLN A 100 5.56 -9.31 8.81
CA GLN A 100 7.00 -9.20 8.58
C GLN A 100 7.79 -9.40 9.89
N ASP A 101 7.40 -8.72 10.97
CA ASP A 101 8.02 -8.87 12.28
C ASP A 101 7.95 -10.34 12.78
N ASP A 102 6.82 -11.02 12.57
CA ASP A 102 6.63 -12.43 12.93
C ASP A 102 7.52 -13.37 12.09
N ILE A 103 7.77 -13.06 10.82
CA ILE A 103 8.67 -13.83 9.95
C ILE A 103 10.11 -13.65 10.40
N ASP A 104 10.54 -12.40 10.66
CA ASP A 104 11.89 -12.07 11.09
C ASP A 104 12.22 -12.71 12.43
N LYS A 105 11.26 -12.69 13.37
CA LYS A 105 11.40 -13.38 14.65
C LYS A 105 11.58 -14.89 14.49
N LYS A 106 10.76 -15.54 13.66
CA LYS A 106 10.87 -16.99 13.39
C LYS A 106 12.16 -17.38 12.68
N LEU A 107 12.72 -16.48 11.85
CA LEU A 107 14.01 -16.68 11.21
C LEU A 107 15.14 -16.59 12.23
N ALA A 108 15.13 -15.56 13.09
CA ALA A 108 16.12 -15.41 14.16
C ALA A 108 16.13 -16.62 15.11
N GLU A 109 14.96 -17.10 15.53
CA GLU A 109 14.82 -18.28 16.39
C GLU A 109 15.42 -19.55 15.74
N ARG A 110 15.26 -19.75 14.42
CA ARG A 110 15.87 -20.89 13.71
C ARG A 110 17.37 -20.78 13.56
N PHE A 111 17.89 -19.57 13.32
CA PHE A 111 19.34 -19.36 13.25
C PHE A 111 20.02 -19.66 14.59
N ASP A 112 19.42 -19.27 15.71
CA ASP A 112 19.96 -19.55 17.05
C ASP A 112 19.91 -21.06 17.38
N GLU A 113 18.89 -21.79 16.92
CA GLU A 113 18.81 -23.26 17.07
C GLU A 113 19.86 -24.00 16.24
N GLU A 114 20.11 -23.58 14.99
CA GLU A 114 21.12 -24.20 14.11
C GLU A 114 22.56 -23.94 14.58
N ILE A 115 22.82 -22.83 15.26
CA ILE A 115 24.13 -22.54 15.87
C ILE A 115 24.36 -23.45 17.08
N ASN A 116 23.35 -23.61 17.94
CA ASN A 116 23.45 -24.49 19.12
C ASN A 116 23.48 -25.99 18.80
N LEU A 117 23.06 -26.41 17.59
CA LEU A 117 23.15 -27.80 17.12
C LEU A 117 24.50 -28.15 16.48
N ASN A 118 25.34 -27.14 16.19
CA ASN A 118 26.66 -27.31 15.59
C ASN A 118 27.82 -27.05 16.58
N GLU A 119 27.54 -26.85 17.87
CA GLU A 119 28.49 -26.96 19.00
C GLU A 119 28.42 -28.33 19.68
#